data_AF-K2D4V6-F1
#
_entry.id   AF-K2D4V6-F1
#
_cell.length_a   1.000
_cell.length_b   1.000
_cell.length_c   1.000
_cell.angle_alpha   90.00
_cell.angle_beta   90.00
_cell.angle_gamma   90.00
#
_symmetry.space_group_name_H-M   'P 1'
#
loop_
_entity.id
_entity.type
_entity.pdbx_description
1 polymer ?
#
loop_
_entity_poly.entity_id
_entity_poly.type
_entity_poly.pdbx_seq_one_letter_code
_entity_poly.pdbx_strand_id
1 'polypeptide(L)'
;MFSTIINSRCTFICFLFVCAAVLFSTGSVQAMSDLAPAFTHIEVEQVSAPDNFENTRRYFITYFNEVEGSKLQVFPTREEKLRDADLILARVVRQYLTDEYENQGKWMDEHVVEDSNLGKILDLVGQDNLSPAWHADNVNELRQYIHKYNDYLQLYTLHVYLDYKASKNEYYSGLDINPILLKLNNGNHPDVANFILVNYTDK
;
A
#
# COMPACT_ATOMS: atom_id res chain seq x y z
N MET A 1 60.32 -26.68 40.18
CA MET A 1 61.19 -25.50 40.27
C MET A 1 60.76 -24.53 39.18
N PHE A 2 60.54 -23.28 39.61
CA PHE A 2 60.26 -22.02 38.90
C PHE A 2 60.95 -21.86 37.52
N SER A 3 60.44 -21.14 36.52
CA SER A 3 59.80 -19.81 36.51
C SER A 3 58.92 -19.57 35.27
N THR A 4 57.71 -19.03 35.48
CA THR A 4 57.19 -17.68 35.08
C THR A 4 58.06 -16.84 34.10
N ILE A 5 57.60 -15.99 33.15
CA ILE A 5 56.31 -15.32 32.87
C ILE A 5 56.46 -14.43 31.59
N ILE A 6 55.35 -14.26 30.86
CA ILE A 6 54.88 -13.06 30.10
C ILE A 6 55.68 -12.52 28.91
N ASN A 7 55.06 -12.60 27.72
CA ASN A 7 54.56 -11.44 26.95
C ASN A 7 53.83 -11.99 25.70
N SER A 8 52.78 -11.42 25.12
CA SER A 8 51.83 -10.38 25.47
C SER A 8 50.99 -10.19 24.19
N ARG A 9 49.67 -10.00 24.34
CA ARG A 9 48.71 -9.48 23.33
C ARG A 9 48.33 -10.40 22.17
N CYS A 10 47.18 -11.07 22.26
CA CYS A 10 45.88 -10.45 21.95
C CYS A 10 44.76 -11.50 22.07
N THR A 11 43.89 -11.26 23.05
CA THR A 11 42.62 -11.93 23.29
C THR A 11 41.65 -11.60 22.15
N PHE A 12 41.02 -12.61 21.54
CA PHE A 12 39.70 -12.44 20.91
C PHE A 12 38.81 -13.60 21.36
N ILE A 13 38.25 -13.41 22.55
CA ILE A 13 37.06 -14.08 23.05
C ILE A 13 35.87 -13.17 22.69
N CYS A 14 34.73 -13.80 22.37
CA CYS A 14 33.41 -13.22 22.10
C CYS A 14 33.23 -12.56 20.72
N PHE A 15 32.45 -13.20 19.84
CA PHE A 15 31.11 -12.72 19.45
C PHE A 15 30.40 -13.79 18.60
N LEU A 16 29.95 -14.86 19.27
CA LEU A 16 28.62 -15.40 18.99
C LEU A 16 27.64 -14.25 19.28
N PHE A 17 26.64 -14.03 18.42
CA PHE A 17 25.68 -12.91 18.36
C PHE A 17 26.05 -11.72 17.45
N VAL A 18 25.96 -11.90 16.13
CA VAL A 18 25.30 -10.91 15.23
C VAL A 18 24.71 -11.65 14.01
N CYS A 19 23.69 -12.48 14.24
CA CYS A 19 22.80 -12.98 13.16
C CYS A 19 21.39 -12.38 13.26
N ALA A 20 21.24 -11.23 13.93
CA ALA A 20 19.92 -10.62 14.16
C ALA A 20 19.89 -9.08 13.98
N ALA A 21 20.92 -8.46 13.40
CA ALA A 21 21.00 -6.99 13.29
C ALA A 21 21.26 -6.47 11.86
N VAL A 22 20.94 -7.26 10.83
CA VAL A 22 21.00 -6.83 9.41
C VAL A 22 19.62 -6.95 8.76
N LEU A 23 18.54 -6.78 9.54
CA LEU A 23 17.16 -6.67 9.04
C LEU A 23 16.54 -5.28 9.26
N PHE A 24 17.32 -4.31 9.76
CA PHE A 24 16.81 -2.96 10.00
C PHE A 24 17.85 -1.91 9.57
N SER A 25 17.87 -1.60 8.28
CA SER A 25 18.40 -0.31 7.81
C SER A 25 17.50 0.20 6.68
N THR A 26 16.51 1.00 7.07
CA THR A 26 16.38 2.43 6.73
C THR A 26 15.55 2.70 5.48
N GLY A 27 14.24 2.80 5.71
CA GLY A 27 13.27 3.51 4.88
C GLY A 27 12.10 3.89 5.78
N SER A 28 12.20 5.06 6.43
CA SER A 28 11.11 5.80 7.11
C SER A 28 9.93 4.97 7.64
N VAL A 29 10.11 4.33 8.80
CA VAL A 29 8.99 3.85 9.62
C VAL A 29 8.51 5.04 10.44
N GLN A 30 7.37 5.65 10.06
CA GLN A 30 6.62 6.51 10.97
C GLN A 30 6.37 5.73 12.26
N ALA A 31 6.65 6.35 13.40
CA ALA A 31 6.60 5.71 14.70
C ALA A 31 5.25 5.02 14.92
N MET A 32 5.25 3.68 15.04
CA MET A 32 4.09 2.94 15.53
C MET A 32 3.71 3.51 16.90
N SER A 33 2.44 3.85 17.07
CA SER A 33 1.89 4.30 18.36
C SER A 33 2.16 3.26 19.46
N ASP A 34 2.47 3.70 20.69
CA ASP A 34 2.59 2.82 21.87
C ASP A 34 1.26 2.15 22.26
N LEU A 35 0.15 2.52 21.60
CA LEU A 35 -1.16 1.89 21.76
C LEU A 35 -1.24 0.63 20.90
N ALA A 36 -1.75 -0.46 21.49
CA ALA A 36 -2.03 -1.69 20.74
C ALA A 36 -2.95 -1.40 19.54
N PRO A 37 -2.70 -2.01 18.36
CA PRO A 37 -3.56 -1.85 17.19
C PRO A 37 -5.01 -2.21 17.50
N ALA A 38 -5.97 -1.49 16.91
CA ALA A 38 -7.40 -1.75 17.16
C ALA A 38 -7.92 -3.06 16.53
N PHE A 39 -7.13 -3.64 15.64
CA PHE A 39 -7.36 -4.90 14.95
C PHE A 39 -6.03 -5.63 14.77
N THR A 40 -6.05 -6.96 14.72
CA THR A 40 -4.84 -7.76 14.48
C THR A 40 -4.81 -8.42 13.11
N HIS A 41 -5.94 -8.39 12.38
CA HIS A 41 -6.07 -8.99 11.06
C HIS A 41 -6.97 -8.14 10.16
N ILE A 42 -6.62 -8.06 8.87
CA ILE A 42 -7.35 -7.32 7.84
C ILE A 42 -7.64 -8.26 6.67
N GLU A 43 -8.91 -8.41 6.33
CA GLU A 43 -9.36 -9.08 5.11
C GLU A 43 -9.77 -8.05 4.07
N VAL A 44 -9.41 -8.34 2.83
CA VAL A 44 -9.63 -7.47 1.68
C VAL A 44 -10.33 -8.30 0.61
N GLU A 45 -11.48 -7.83 0.16
CA GLU A 45 -12.29 -8.48 -0.87
C GLU A 45 -12.45 -7.55 -2.06
N GLN A 46 -12.12 -8.03 -3.26
CA GLN A 46 -12.41 -7.28 -4.48
C GLN A 46 -13.92 -7.26 -4.74
N VAL A 47 -14.45 -6.06 -5.00
CA VAL A 47 -15.86 -5.86 -5.33
C VAL A 47 -15.97 -5.04 -6.61
N SER A 48 -17.15 -5.07 -7.23
CA SER A 48 -17.41 -4.25 -8.41
C SER A 48 -17.27 -2.75 -8.10
N ALA A 49 -16.54 -2.04 -8.96
CA ALA A 49 -16.55 -0.59 -8.96
C ALA A 49 -17.98 -0.09 -9.26
N PRO A 50 -18.39 1.05 -8.67
CA PRO A 50 -19.66 1.67 -9.03
C PRO A 50 -19.64 2.13 -10.50
N ASP A 51 -20.82 2.35 -11.08
CA ASP A 51 -20.97 2.95 -12.40
C ASP A 51 -20.17 4.27 -12.48
N ASN A 52 -19.63 4.58 -13.66
CA ASN A 52 -18.76 5.73 -13.96
C ASN A 52 -17.36 5.72 -13.32
N PHE A 53 -17.00 4.66 -12.56
CA PHE A 53 -15.63 4.35 -12.11
C PHE A 53 -15.06 3.16 -12.90
N GLU A 54 -15.29 3.15 -14.21
CA GLU A 54 -15.13 1.97 -15.09
C GLU A 54 -13.70 1.41 -15.11
N ASN A 55 -12.68 2.26 -14.87
CA ASN A 55 -11.28 1.85 -14.78
C ASN A 55 -10.76 1.87 -13.33
N THR A 56 -11.53 1.29 -12.41
CA THR A 56 -11.18 1.24 -10.98
C THR A 56 -11.20 -0.19 -10.45
N ARG A 57 -10.19 -0.55 -9.67
CA ARG A 57 -10.22 -1.72 -8.79
C ARG A 57 -10.67 -1.32 -7.41
N ARG A 58 -11.79 -1.89 -6.96
CA ARG A 58 -12.41 -1.57 -5.69
C ARG A 58 -12.29 -2.74 -4.73
N TYR A 59 -11.94 -2.43 -3.49
CA TYR A 59 -11.84 -3.40 -2.42
C TYR A 59 -12.66 -2.97 -1.21
N PHE A 60 -13.36 -3.93 -0.60
CA PHE A 60 -13.87 -3.80 0.76
C PHE A 60 -12.83 -4.27 1.76
N ILE A 61 -12.75 -3.55 2.87
CA ILE A 61 -11.80 -3.79 3.95
C ILE A 61 -12.59 -4.14 5.21
N THR A 62 -12.29 -5.31 5.77
CA THR A 62 -12.91 -5.82 7.00
C THR A 62 -11.85 -6.13 8.04
N TYR A 63 -12.14 -5.81 9.30
CA TYR A 63 -11.20 -5.89 10.42
C TYR A 63 -11.58 -7.01 11.37
N PHE A 64 -10.56 -7.72 11.86
CA PHE A 64 -10.72 -8.82 12.79
C PHE A 64 -9.68 -8.75 13.91
N ASN A 65 -10.07 -9.27 15.07
CA ASN A 65 -9.13 -9.72 16.09
C ASN A 65 -9.00 -11.23 16.00
N GLU A 66 -7.79 -11.68 15.69
CA GLU A 66 -7.42 -13.08 15.67
C GLU A 66 -6.76 -13.47 17.00
N VAL A 67 -7.39 -14.40 17.73
CA VAL A 67 -6.90 -14.94 18.99
C VAL A 67 -6.97 -16.46 18.89
N GLU A 68 -5.83 -17.13 19.09
CA GLU A 68 -5.73 -18.61 19.04
C GLU A 68 -6.29 -19.22 17.73
N GLY A 69 -6.15 -18.51 16.61
CA GLY A 69 -6.62 -18.94 15.28
C GLY A 69 -8.11 -18.71 15.02
N SER A 70 -8.86 -18.17 15.98
CA SER A 70 -10.25 -17.75 15.79
C SER A 70 -10.31 -16.26 15.45
N LYS A 71 -11.02 -15.92 14.37
CA LYS A 71 -11.24 -14.54 13.93
C LYS A 71 -12.58 -14.02 14.42
N LEU A 72 -12.56 -12.93 15.18
CA LEU A 72 -13.76 -12.17 15.54
C LEU A 72 -13.77 -10.84 14.79
N GLN A 73 -14.83 -10.57 14.02
CA GLN A 73 -14.97 -9.29 13.34
C GLN A 73 -15.10 -8.15 14.35
N VAL A 74 -14.36 -7.08 14.11
CA VAL A 74 -14.40 -5.85 14.92
C VAL A 74 -14.72 -4.64 14.05
N PHE A 75 -15.15 -3.56 14.69
CA PHE A 75 -15.54 -2.32 14.03
C PHE A 75 -14.78 -1.15 14.67
N PRO A 76 -13.48 -0.97 14.34
CA PRO A 76 -12.66 0.09 14.91
C PRO A 76 -13.25 1.47 14.61
N THR A 77 -13.04 2.43 15.51
CA THR A 77 -13.43 3.83 15.25
C THR A 77 -12.58 4.40 14.13
N ARG A 78 -13.01 5.51 13.53
CA ARG A 78 -12.23 6.15 12.47
C ARG A 78 -10.91 6.69 12.98
N GLU A 79 -10.84 7.17 14.22
CA GLU A 79 -9.60 7.62 14.85
C GLU A 79 -8.60 6.47 14.98
N GLU A 80 -9.06 5.28 15.38
CA GLU A 80 -8.23 4.08 15.44
C GLU A 80 -7.73 3.68 14.05
N LYS A 81 -8.61 3.73 13.04
CA LYS A 81 -8.25 3.42 11.65
C LYS A 81 -7.28 4.42 11.04
N LEU A 82 -7.39 5.70 11.39
CA LEU A 82 -6.44 6.72 10.96
C LEU A 82 -5.06 6.51 11.60
N ARG A 83 -5.03 6.17 12.89
CA ARG A 83 -3.78 5.85 13.58
C ARG A 83 -3.08 4.64 12.95
N ASP A 84 -3.87 3.64 12.55
CA ASP A 84 -3.38 2.39 11.99
C ASP A 84 -3.48 2.36 10.44
N ALA A 85 -3.57 3.53 9.78
CA ALA A 85 -3.85 3.66 8.35
C ALA A 85 -2.77 3.01 7.46
N ASP A 86 -1.51 3.06 7.87
CA ASP A 86 -0.40 2.45 7.13
C ASP A 86 -0.55 0.92 7.04
N LEU A 87 -1.06 0.28 8.10
CA LEU A 87 -1.32 -1.17 8.09
C LEU A 87 -2.46 -1.52 7.12
N ILE A 88 -3.51 -0.69 7.11
CA ILE A 88 -4.65 -0.83 6.19
C ILE A 88 -4.16 -0.68 4.74
N LEU A 89 -3.38 0.38 4.50
CA LEU A 89 -2.84 0.72 3.19
C LEU A 89 -1.90 -0.38 2.67
N ALA A 90 -0.98 -0.86 3.50
CA ALA A 90 -0.08 -1.95 3.15
C ALA A 90 -0.85 -3.22 2.76
N ARG A 91 -1.89 -3.58 3.51
CA ARG A 91 -2.69 -4.78 3.20
C ARG A 91 -3.41 -4.64 1.86
N VAL A 92 -4.06 -3.51 1.62
CA VAL A 92 -4.88 -3.31 0.43
C VAL A 92 -4.03 -3.08 -0.82
N VAL A 93 -2.90 -2.39 -0.70
CA VAL A 93 -1.90 -2.27 -1.77
C VAL A 93 -1.33 -3.64 -2.13
N ARG A 94 -0.99 -4.48 -1.14
CA ARG A 94 -0.51 -5.84 -1.42
C ARG A 94 -1.53 -6.64 -2.22
N GLN A 95 -2.81 -6.58 -1.84
CA GLN A 95 -3.87 -7.26 -2.59
C GLN A 95 -3.96 -6.76 -4.03
N TYR A 96 -3.98 -5.43 -4.22
CA TYR A 96 -4.00 -4.83 -5.55
C TYR A 96 -2.81 -5.24 -6.43
N LEU A 97 -1.59 -5.23 -5.88
CA LEU A 97 -0.39 -5.62 -6.61
C LEU A 97 -0.41 -7.10 -7.01
N THR A 98 -0.91 -7.97 -6.14
CA THR A 98 -1.10 -9.38 -6.46
C THR A 98 -2.10 -9.55 -7.61
N ASP A 99 -3.23 -8.84 -7.57
CA ASP A 99 -4.30 -9.00 -8.57
C ASP A 99 -3.96 -8.41 -9.94
N GLU A 100 -3.36 -7.21 -9.98
CA GLU A 100 -3.10 -6.48 -11.24
C GLU A 100 -1.74 -6.76 -11.88
N TYR A 101 -0.79 -7.31 -11.12
CA TYR A 101 0.56 -7.56 -11.60
C TYR A 101 0.96 -9.03 -11.46
N GLU A 102 1.05 -9.56 -10.24
CA GLU A 102 1.60 -10.92 -10.01
C GLU A 102 0.74 -12.00 -10.70
N ASN A 103 -0.57 -11.96 -10.51
CA ASN A 103 -1.51 -12.91 -11.13
C ASN A 103 -1.61 -12.74 -12.65
N GLN A 104 -1.21 -11.58 -13.18
CA GLN A 104 -1.15 -11.28 -14.61
C GLN A 104 0.22 -11.61 -15.22
N GLY A 105 1.17 -12.11 -14.42
CA GLY A 105 2.54 -12.40 -14.86
C GLY A 105 3.39 -11.18 -15.13
N LYS A 106 2.98 -9.99 -14.69
CA LYS A 106 3.79 -8.77 -14.73
C LYS A 106 4.74 -8.77 -13.54
N TRP A 107 5.98 -8.37 -13.76
CA TRP A 107 6.94 -8.21 -12.67
C TRP A 107 7.16 -6.73 -12.36
N MET A 108 7.41 -6.47 -11.08
CA MET A 108 7.62 -5.15 -10.51
C MET A 108 8.95 -5.18 -9.77
N ASP A 109 9.78 -4.17 -9.97
CA ASP A 109 11.04 -4.02 -9.21
C ASP A 109 10.77 -3.39 -7.85
N GLU A 110 10.02 -2.29 -7.87
CA GLU A 110 9.72 -1.47 -6.70
C GLU A 110 8.32 -0.89 -6.81
N HIS A 111 7.70 -0.61 -5.65
CA HIS A 111 6.52 0.21 -5.58
C HIS A 111 6.59 1.16 -4.40
N VAL A 112 6.03 2.35 -4.56
CA VAL A 112 6.02 3.41 -3.54
C VAL A 112 4.62 3.97 -3.42
N VAL A 113 4.16 4.17 -2.18
CA VAL A 113 2.89 4.84 -1.90
C VAL A 113 3.19 6.19 -1.28
N GLU A 114 2.56 7.24 -1.82
CA GLU A 114 2.74 8.61 -1.37
C GLU A 114 1.40 9.25 -1.03
N ASP A 115 1.39 10.13 -0.03
CA ASP A 115 0.26 11.03 0.21
C ASP A 115 -0.02 11.87 -1.04
N SER A 116 -1.31 12.13 -1.27
CA SER A 116 -1.80 12.87 -2.41
C SER A 116 -2.86 13.89 -2.00
N ASN A 117 -3.30 14.68 -2.97
CA ASN A 117 -4.36 15.66 -2.80
C ASN A 117 -5.29 15.64 -4.03
N LEU A 118 -6.44 16.30 -3.89
CA LEU A 118 -7.45 16.38 -4.93
C LEU A 118 -6.87 16.84 -6.28
N GLY A 119 -6.03 17.88 -6.28
CA GLY A 119 -5.42 18.42 -7.50
C GLY A 119 -4.60 17.36 -8.23
N LYS A 120 -3.64 16.73 -7.51
CA LYS A 120 -2.77 15.68 -8.08
C LYS A 120 -3.58 14.50 -8.63
N ILE A 121 -4.64 14.06 -7.93
CA ILE A 121 -5.49 12.96 -8.40
C ILE A 121 -6.26 13.35 -9.66
N LEU A 122 -6.90 14.53 -9.67
CA LEU A 122 -7.66 14.97 -10.84
C LEU A 122 -6.75 15.22 -12.05
N ASP A 123 -5.53 15.72 -11.83
CA ASP A 123 -4.54 15.93 -12.89
C ASP A 123 -4.07 14.60 -13.48
N LEU A 124 -3.78 13.59 -12.65
CA LEU A 124 -3.41 12.25 -13.10
C LEU A 124 -4.53 11.62 -13.94
N VAL A 125 -5.75 11.64 -13.42
CA VAL A 125 -6.92 11.07 -14.10
C VAL A 125 -7.22 11.82 -15.40
N GLY A 126 -7.15 13.16 -15.39
CA GLY A 126 -7.40 13.99 -16.56
C GLY A 126 -6.32 13.91 -17.64
N GLN A 127 -5.14 13.36 -17.32
CA GLN A 127 -4.07 13.08 -18.28
C GLN A 127 -4.19 11.71 -18.94
N ASP A 128 -5.11 10.85 -18.47
CA ASP A 128 -5.43 9.59 -19.12
C ASP A 128 -6.19 9.84 -20.43
N ASN A 129 -5.43 9.98 -21.52
CA ASN A 129 -5.99 10.19 -22.85
C ASN A 129 -6.26 8.87 -23.58
N LEU A 130 -5.95 7.73 -22.97
CA LEU A 130 -6.04 6.40 -23.59
C LEU A 130 -7.28 5.65 -23.14
N SER A 131 -7.67 5.80 -21.87
CA SER A 131 -8.86 5.17 -21.32
C SER A 131 -10.12 5.94 -21.74
N PRO A 132 -11.15 5.26 -22.27
CA PRO A 132 -12.45 5.90 -22.51
C PRO A 132 -13.15 6.31 -21.20
N ALA A 133 -12.69 5.79 -20.06
CA ALA A 133 -13.30 5.97 -18.75
C ALA A 133 -13.18 7.39 -18.16
N TRP A 134 -12.22 8.21 -18.61
CA TRP A 134 -11.88 9.47 -17.94
C TRP A 134 -12.17 10.73 -18.78
N HIS A 135 -13.36 10.77 -19.39
CA HIS A 135 -13.86 12.00 -20.01
C HIS A 135 -14.29 13.05 -18.97
N ALA A 136 -14.52 14.28 -19.42
CA ALA A 136 -14.74 15.44 -18.56
C ALA A 136 -15.86 15.25 -17.51
N ASP A 137 -16.96 14.57 -17.87
CA ASP A 137 -18.05 14.29 -16.94
C ASP A 137 -17.62 13.33 -15.81
N ASN A 138 -16.93 12.23 -16.13
CA ASN A 138 -16.44 11.28 -15.12
C ASN A 138 -15.36 11.90 -14.23
N VAL A 139 -14.49 12.77 -14.76
CA VAL A 139 -13.56 13.57 -13.96
C VAL A 139 -14.30 14.51 -13.00
N ASN A 140 -15.41 15.10 -13.44
CA ASN A 140 -16.24 15.94 -12.60
C ASN A 140 -17.00 15.13 -11.53
N GLU A 141 -17.46 13.93 -11.84
CA GLU A 141 -18.06 13.02 -10.85
C GLU A 141 -17.04 12.57 -9.79
N LEU A 142 -15.81 12.25 -10.21
CA LEU A 142 -14.70 11.97 -9.29
C LEU A 142 -14.44 13.17 -8.37
N ARG A 143 -14.39 14.39 -8.91
CA ARG A 143 -14.25 15.62 -8.11
C ARG A 143 -15.37 15.74 -7.09
N GLN A 144 -16.63 15.54 -7.50
CA GLN A 144 -17.78 15.60 -6.60
C GLN A 144 -17.73 14.52 -5.52
N TYR A 145 -17.32 13.30 -5.87
CA TYR A 145 -17.14 12.20 -4.94
C TYR A 145 -16.10 12.54 -3.87
N ILE A 146 -14.92 13.04 -4.27
CA ILE A 146 -13.86 13.39 -3.32
C ILE A 146 -14.31 14.53 -2.41
N HIS A 147 -14.99 15.56 -2.93
CA HIS A 147 -15.54 16.63 -2.10
C HIS A 147 -16.61 16.13 -1.13
N LYS A 148 -17.54 15.30 -1.57
CA LYS A 148 -18.63 14.76 -0.75
C LYS A 148 -18.10 13.94 0.43
N TYR A 149 -17.01 13.21 0.24
CA TYR A 149 -16.42 12.33 1.24
C TYR A 149 -15.07 12.82 1.78
N ASN A 150 -14.77 14.13 1.66
CA ASN A 150 -13.49 14.72 2.07
C ASN A 150 -13.09 14.33 3.50
N ASP A 151 -14.04 14.34 4.44
CA ASP A 151 -13.78 14.01 5.84
C ASP A 151 -13.52 12.53 6.08
N TYR A 152 -13.82 11.65 5.11
CA TYR A 152 -13.66 10.20 5.21
C TYR A 152 -12.55 9.65 4.33
N LEU A 153 -12.06 10.45 3.39
CA LEU A 153 -11.08 10.02 2.41
C LEU A 153 -9.66 10.33 2.89
N GLN A 154 -8.79 9.35 2.69
CA GLN A 154 -7.35 9.53 2.62
C GLN A 154 -6.94 9.31 1.15
N LEU A 155 -6.13 10.21 0.62
CA LEU A 155 -5.80 10.26 -0.80
C LEU A 155 -4.33 9.91 -0.96
N TYR A 156 -4.03 8.92 -1.80
CA TYR A 156 -2.65 8.50 -2.07
C TYR A 156 -2.41 8.33 -3.57
N THR A 157 -1.14 8.17 -3.94
CA THR A 157 -0.71 7.68 -5.25
C THR A 157 0.20 6.48 -5.06
N LEU A 158 -0.07 5.41 -5.80
CA LEU A 158 0.80 4.24 -5.90
C LEU A 158 1.61 4.32 -7.18
N HIS A 159 2.92 4.34 -7.04
CA HIS A 159 3.89 4.27 -8.13
C HIS A 159 4.42 2.85 -8.20
N VAL A 160 4.35 2.22 -9.37
CA VAL A 160 4.86 0.86 -9.61
C VAL A 160 5.87 0.90 -10.74
N TYR A 161 7.12 0.56 -10.41
CA TYR A 161 8.21 0.49 -11.38
C TYR A 161 8.21 -0.89 -12.01
N LEU A 162 8.00 -0.92 -13.32
CA LEU A 162 7.97 -2.12 -14.13
C LEU A 162 9.31 -2.28 -14.82
N ASP A 163 9.93 -3.45 -14.64
CA ASP A 163 11.11 -3.83 -15.40
C ASP A 163 11.12 -5.35 -15.60
N TYR A 164 10.59 -5.83 -16.74
CA TYR A 164 10.40 -7.26 -16.93
C TYR A 164 10.39 -7.71 -18.38
N LYS A 165 10.82 -8.96 -18.56
CA LYS A 165 10.83 -9.62 -19.86
C LYS A 165 9.57 -10.45 -20.04
N ALA A 166 8.60 -9.94 -20.80
CA ALA A 166 7.35 -10.66 -21.08
C ALA A 166 7.54 -11.84 -22.04
N SER A 167 8.49 -11.74 -22.98
CA SER A 167 8.80 -12.83 -23.92
C SER A 167 10.26 -12.76 -24.39
N LYS A 168 10.71 -13.71 -25.23
CA LYS A 168 12.12 -13.76 -25.69
C LYS A 168 12.61 -12.44 -26.30
N ASN A 169 11.72 -11.68 -26.93
CA ASN A 169 12.03 -10.44 -27.66
C ASN A 169 11.27 -9.23 -27.11
N GLU A 170 10.58 -9.36 -25.97
CA GLU A 170 9.71 -8.31 -25.45
C GLU A 170 10.07 -7.99 -24.02
N TYR A 171 10.39 -6.71 -23.82
CA TYR A 171 10.82 -6.15 -22.57
C TYR A 171 9.94 -4.96 -22.26
N TYR A 172 9.42 -4.91 -21.05
CA TYR A 172 8.59 -3.84 -20.53
C TYR A 172 9.38 -3.11 -19.46
N SER A 173 9.62 -1.83 -19.68
CA SER A 173 10.16 -0.92 -18.68
C SER A 173 9.23 0.29 -18.62
N GLY A 174 8.82 0.70 -17.43
CA GLY A 174 7.84 1.78 -17.28
C GLY A 174 7.49 2.10 -15.84
N LEU A 175 6.60 3.07 -15.68
CA LEU A 175 6.11 3.54 -14.39
C LEU A 175 4.59 3.68 -14.45
N ASP A 176 3.89 2.86 -13.67
CA ASP A 176 2.44 2.99 -13.48
C ASP A 176 2.18 3.88 -12.26
N ILE A 177 1.41 4.96 -12.43
CA ILE A 177 1.03 5.87 -11.33
C ILE A 177 -0.49 5.82 -11.15
N ASN A 178 -0.95 5.14 -10.11
CA ASN A 178 -2.36 4.87 -9.85
C ASN A 178 -2.85 5.63 -8.61
N PRO A 179 -3.86 6.53 -8.73
CA PRO A 179 -4.49 7.14 -7.57
C PRO A 179 -5.18 6.11 -6.66
N ILE A 180 -5.10 6.32 -5.34
CA ILE A 180 -5.82 5.53 -4.35
C ILE A 180 -6.76 6.46 -3.58
N LEU A 181 -8.05 6.11 -3.56
CA LEU A 181 -9.05 6.73 -2.69
C LEU A 181 -9.38 5.74 -1.56
N LEU A 182 -8.76 5.94 -0.39
CA LEU A 182 -9.03 5.14 0.80
C LEU A 182 -10.11 5.81 1.65
N LYS A 183 -11.32 5.27 1.61
CA LYS A 183 -12.47 5.77 2.37
C LYS A 183 -12.61 4.98 3.67
N LEU A 184 -12.29 5.63 4.78
CA LEU A 184 -12.45 5.12 6.13
C LEU A 184 -13.77 5.65 6.71
N ASN A 185 -14.82 4.82 6.66
CA ASN A 185 -16.16 5.14 7.15
C ASN A 185 -16.22 5.12 8.68
N ASN A 186 -17.30 5.62 9.25
CA ASN A 186 -17.59 5.47 10.68
C ASN A 186 -18.46 4.24 10.96
N GLY A 187 -18.32 3.66 12.15
CA GLY A 187 -19.19 2.59 12.63
C GLY A 187 -19.02 1.28 11.87
N ASN A 188 -20.13 0.59 11.59
CA ASN A 188 -20.16 -0.74 10.98
C ASN A 188 -20.25 -0.73 9.44
N HIS A 189 -20.01 0.41 8.80
CA HIS A 189 -19.96 0.49 7.35
C HIS A 189 -18.59 0.00 6.84
N PRO A 190 -18.56 -0.84 5.79
CA PRO A 190 -17.30 -1.38 5.26
C PRO A 190 -16.45 -0.23 4.72
N ASP A 191 -15.16 -0.27 5.01
CA ASP A 191 -14.20 0.67 4.41
C ASP A 191 -13.90 0.25 2.97
N VAL A 192 -13.48 1.23 2.17
CA VAL A 192 -13.33 1.03 0.73
C VAL A 192 -12.02 1.62 0.26
N ALA A 193 -11.22 0.83 -0.46
CA ALA A 193 -10.13 1.36 -1.28
C ALA A 193 -10.50 1.30 -2.75
N ASN A 194 -10.30 2.40 -3.46
CA ASN A 194 -10.45 2.46 -4.91
C ASN A 194 -9.09 2.79 -5.52
N PHE A 195 -8.56 1.88 -6.31
CA PHE A 195 -7.36 2.07 -7.13
C PHE A 195 -7.82 2.46 -8.52
N ILE A 196 -7.58 3.70 -8.90
CA ILE A 196 -7.90 4.20 -10.23
C ILE A 196 -6.74 3.84 -11.15
N LEU A 197 -7.03 3.10 -12.21
CA LEU A 197 -6.06 2.77 -13.24
C LEU A 197 -5.97 3.96 -14.18
N VAL A 198 -4.75 4.48 -14.33
CA VAL A 198 -4.44 5.60 -15.21
C VAL A 198 -3.43 5.11 -16.23
N ASN A 199 -3.77 5.22 -17.52
CA ASN A 199 -2.84 4.91 -18.59
C ASN A 199 -2.01 6.17 -18.91
N TYR A 200 -0.81 6.23 -18.36
CA TYR A 200 0.15 7.28 -18.70
C TYR A 200 1.04 6.82 -19.85
N THR A 201 1.16 7.64 -20.89
CA THR A 201 2.26 7.54 -21.85
C THR A 201 3.22 8.66 -21.56
N ASP A 202 4.49 8.33 -21.29
CA ASP A 202 5.58 9.30 -21.45
C ASP A 202 5.46 9.88 -22.87
N LYS A 203 5.15 11.17 -22.95
CA LYS A 203 5.10 11.91 -24.23
C LYS A 203 6.49 12.07 -24.82
#